data_AF-A0ABD3XDP9-F1
#
_entry.id   AF-A0ABD3XDP9-F1
#
_cell.length_a   1.000
_cell.length_b   1.000
_cell.length_c   1.000
_cell.angle_alpha   90.00
_cell.angle_beta   90.00
_cell.angle_gamma   90.00
#
_symmetry.space_group_name_H-M   'P 1'
#
loop_
_entity.id
_entity.type
_entity.pdbx_description
1 polymer ?
#
loop_
_entity_poly.entity_id
_entity_poly.type
_entity_poly.pdbx_seq_one_letter_code
_entity_poly.pdbx_strand_id
1 'polypeptide(L)'
;YMYYEAFEPKRDSILALQYAATKYAVHHLVRACVKWLDDVVTVENVCDIFQQAQALDETDLSSKCLDFITQNGRLVLQKLSFENLSSYCVELIIKQNELCAKEEEVYEAVKGWAQSECARRNITPCAHNMRKML
;
A
#
# COMPACT_ATOMS: atom_id res chain seq x y z
N TYR A 1 12.97 21.77 49.49
CA TYR A 1 12.07 20.70 49.00
C TYR A 1 11.48 21.17 47.67
N MET A 2 12.26 21.31 46.59
CA MET A 2 12.85 20.26 45.74
C MET A 2 11.81 19.24 45.28
N TYR A 3 11.39 19.32 44.02
CA TYR A 3 11.15 18.21 43.07
C TYR A 3 10.66 18.77 41.71
N TYR A 4 11.40 19.74 41.15
CA TYR A 4 11.45 19.83 39.69
C TYR A 4 12.64 18.96 39.32
N GLU A 5 12.41 17.65 39.23
CA GLU A 5 13.30 16.78 38.47
C GLU A 5 13.35 17.40 37.08
N ALA A 6 14.51 17.98 36.75
CA ALA A 6 14.85 18.26 35.38
C ALA A 6 14.77 16.91 34.66
N PHE A 7 13.65 16.69 33.98
CA PHE A 7 13.46 15.59 33.06
C PHE A 7 14.45 15.82 31.93
N GLU A 8 15.72 15.44 32.14
CA GLU A 8 16.69 15.27 31.07
C GLU A 8 16.14 14.11 30.25
N PRO A 9 15.47 14.37 29.11
CA PRO A 9 14.98 13.26 28.32
C PRO A 9 16.26 12.59 27.82
N LYS A 10 16.43 11.30 28.18
CA LYS A 10 17.48 10.45 27.62
C LYS A 10 17.56 10.76 26.12
N ARG A 11 18.76 10.93 25.55
CA ARG A 11 18.91 11.28 24.12
C ARG A 11 18.04 10.41 23.21
N ASP A 12 17.84 9.14 23.58
CA ASP A 12 16.96 8.19 22.91
C ASP A 12 15.49 8.63 22.88
N SER A 13 14.97 9.22 23.97
CA SER A 13 13.61 9.78 24.06
C SER A 13 13.45 11.05 23.22
N ILE A 14 14.49 11.89 23.12
CA ILE A 14 14.47 13.08 22.26
C ILE A 14 14.44 12.65 20.79
N LEU A 15 15.28 11.68 20.41
CA LEU A 15 15.32 11.14 19.05
C LEU A 15 14.01 10.44 18.67
N ALA A 16 13.43 9.66 19.58
CA ALA A 16 12.12 9.03 19.36
C ALA A 16 11.00 10.07 19.21
N LEU A 17 11.00 11.12 20.03
CA LEU A 17 10.00 12.20 19.96
C LEU A 17 10.18 13.03 18.69
N GLN A 18 11.42 13.33 18.29
CA GLN A 18 11.74 14.05 17.05
C GLN A 18 11.37 13.22 15.82
N TYR A 19 11.66 11.92 15.84
CA TYR A 19 11.25 10.99 14.79
C TYR A 19 9.73 10.93 14.69
N ALA A 20 9.03 10.76 15.82
CA ALA A 20 7.57 10.79 15.86
C ALA A 20 7.02 12.12 15.32
N ALA A 21 7.52 13.26 15.79
CA ALA A 21 7.06 14.57 15.34
C ALA A 21 7.28 14.79 13.84
N THR A 22 8.44 14.38 13.30
CA THR A 22 8.74 14.49 11.87
C THR A 22 7.86 13.54 11.06
N LYS A 23 7.74 12.28 11.51
CA LYS A 23 6.89 11.25 10.90
C LYS A 23 5.44 11.76 10.85
N TYR A 24 4.84 12.12 12.00
CA TYR A 24 3.45 12.58 12.07
C TYR A 24 3.19 13.89 11.32
N ALA A 25 4.15 14.83 11.26
CA ALA A 25 4.02 16.03 10.46
C ALA A 25 3.95 15.72 8.96
N VAL A 26 4.79 14.80 8.47
CA VAL A 26 4.76 14.33 7.08
C VAL A 26 3.45 13.58 6.80
N HIS A 27 3.02 12.69 7.68
CA HIS A 27 1.72 12.00 7.59
C HIS A 27 0.55 12.97 7.53
N HIS A 28 0.53 13.99 8.38
CA HIS A 28 -0.54 14.98 8.39
C HIS A 28 -0.58 15.77 7.07
N LEU A 29 0.57 16.13 6.51
CA LEU A 29 0.65 16.81 5.22
C LEU A 29 0.18 15.91 4.08
N VAL A 30 0.65 14.65 4.06
CA VAL A 30 0.21 13.67 3.07
C VAL A 30 -1.29 13.44 3.19
N ARG A 31 -1.82 13.23 4.40
CA ARG A 31 -3.25 13.06 4.65
C ARG A 31 -4.06 14.28 4.20
N ALA A 32 -3.55 15.49 4.41
CA ALA A 32 -4.18 16.69 3.89
C ALA A 32 -4.21 16.67 2.36
N CYS A 33 -3.09 16.42 1.68
CA CYS A 33 -3.02 16.27 0.22
C CYS A 33 -3.95 15.16 -0.30
N VAL A 34 -3.99 14.04 0.40
CA VAL A 34 -4.82 12.88 0.10
C VAL A 34 -6.31 13.16 0.28
N LYS A 35 -6.69 13.95 1.27
CA LYS A 35 -8.09 14.37 1.44
C LYS A 35 -8.56 15.26 0.29
N TRP A 36 -7.64 15.96 -0.38
CA TRP A 36 -7.91 16.61 -1.68
C TRP A 36 -7.92 15.63 -2.86
N LEU A 37 -7.28 14.46 -2.74
CA LEU A 37 -7.32 13.37 -3.72
C LEU A 37 -8.61 12.52 -3.65
N ASP A 38 -9.48 12.66 -2.65
CA ASP A 38 -10.79 11.95 -2.59
C ASP A 38 -11.61 12.18 -3.87
N ASP A 39 -11.47 13.35 -4.52
CA ASP A 39 -12.12 13.68 -5.81
C ASP A 39 -11.33 13.25 -7.05
N VAL A 40 -10.12 12.68 -6.88
CA VAL A 40 -9.17 12.38 -7.97
C VAL A 40 -8.78 10.89 -8.01
N VAL A 41 -9.28 10.05 -7.11
CA VAL A 41 -9.05 8.60 -7.20
C VAL A 41 -9.71 8.05 -8.48
N THR A 42 -8.91 7.44 -9.33
CA THR A 42 -9.32 6.84 -10.60
C THR A 42 -8.73 5.44 -10.72
N VAL A 43 -9.28 4.64 -11.62
CA VAL A 43 -8.77 3.29 -11.92
C VAL A 43 -7.30 3.28 -12.36
N GLU A 44 -6.78 4.40 -12.87
CA GLU A 44 -5.38 4.52 -13.30
C GLU A 44 -4.43 4.73 -12.14
N ASN A 45 -4.81 5.54 -11.14
CA ASN A 45 -3.91 5.99 -10.06
C ASN A 45 -4.12 5.24 -8.73
N VAL A 46 -5.24 4.54 -8.55
CA VAL A 46 -5.60 3.96 -7.26
C VAL A 46 -4.57 2.95 -6.74
N CYS A 47 -3.93 2.18 -7.62
CA CYS A 47 -2.88 1.23 -7.24
C CYS A 47 -1.63 1.94 -6.69
N ASP A 48 -1.19 3.01 -7.35
CA ASP A 48 -0.03 3.79 -6.92
C ASP A 48 -0.31 4.51 -5.59
N ILE A 49 -1.53 5.04 -5.43
CA ILE A 49 -1.97 5.68 -4.19
C ILE A 49 -2.07 4.65 -3.06
N PHE A 50 -2.63 3.47 -3.33
CA PHE A 50 -2.72 2.38 -2.35
C PHE A 50 -1.35 1.94 -1.84
N GLN A 51 -0.39 1.76 -2.75
CA GLN A 51 0.97 1.41 -2.38
C GLN A 51 1.65 2.50 -1.54
N GLN A 52 1.44 3.77 -1.88
CA GLN A 52 1.95 4.89 -1.08
C GLN A 52 1.28 4.97 0.29
N ALA A 53 -0.04 4.73 0.36
CA ALA A 53 -0.78 4.67 1.61
C ALA A 53 -0.21 3.60 2.55
N GLN A 54 0.09 2.43 2.00
CA GLN A 54 0.74 1.33 2.73
C GLN A 54 2.16 1.69 3.18
N ALA A 55 2.97 2.31 2.32
CA ALA A 55 4.33 2.75 2.68
C ALA A 55 4.37 3.82 3.78
N LEU A 56 3.27 4.57 3.93
CA LEU A 56 3.10 5.62 4.92
C LEU A 56 2.27 5.15 6.14
N ASP A 57 1.97 3.86 6.29
CA ASP A 57 1.13 3.35 7.39
C ASP A 57 -0.22 4.11 7.53
N GLU A 58 -0.74 4.69 6.44
CA GLU A 58 -1.98 5.49 6.43
C GLU A 58 -3.19 4.58 6.24
N THR A 59 -3.70 4.03 7.35
CA THR A 59 -4.78 3.05 7.33
C THR A 59 -6.08 3.57 6.72
N ASP A 60 -6.43 4.82 6.98
CA ASP A 60 -7.68 5.43 6.49
C ASP A 60 -7.68 5.54 4.96
N LEU A 61 -6.55 5.99 4.39
CA LEU A 61 -6.40 6.07 2.93
C LEU A 61 -6.33 4.68 2.31
N SER A 62 -5.57 3.78 2.92
CA SER A 62 -5.47 2.41 2.45
C SER A 62 -6.84 1.74 2.37
N SER A 63 -7.68 1.89 3.40
CA SER A 63 -9.03 1.30 3.41
C SER A 63 -9.88 1.85 2.27
N LYS A 64 -9.89 3.17 2.07
CA LYS A 64 -10.64 3.80 0.98
C LYS A 64 -10.17 3.35 -0.40
N CYS A 65 -8.86 3.29 -0.64
CA CYS A 65 -8.33 2.79 -1.90
C CYS A 65 -8.73 1.34 -2.13
N LEU A 66 -8.70 0.52 -1.07
CA LEU A 66 -9.10 -0.87 -1.13
C LEU A 66 -10.60 -1.02 -1.43
N ASP A 67 -11.47 -0.19 -0.85
CA ASP A 67 -12.90 -0.16 -1.17
C ASP A 67 -13.13 0.21 -2.65
N PHE A 68 -12.40 1.21 -3.17
CA PHE A 68 -12.49 1.60 -4.58
C PHE A 68 -12.01 0.48 -5.51
N ILE A 69 -10.88 -0.18 -5.18
CA ILE A 69 -10.36 -1.34 -5.91
C ILE A 69 -11.38 -2.47 -5.88
N THR A 70 -12.01 -2.71 -4.74
CA THR A 70 -13.01 -3.75 -4.56
C THR A 70 -14.21 -3.52 -5.47
N GLN A 71 -14.71 -2.28 -5.54
CA GLN A 71 -15.83 -1.90 -6.41
C GLN A 71 -15.48 -1.90 -7.91
N ASN A 72 -14.23 -1.59 -8.25
CA ASN A 72 -13.76 -1.47 -9.64
C ASN A 72 -12.79 -2.58 -10.05
N GLY A 73 -12.82 -3.73 -9.36
CA GLY A 73 -11.79 -4.77 -9.43
C GLY A 73 -11.46 -5.17 -10.86
N ARG A 74 -12.49 -5.44 -11.67
CA ARG A 74 -12.33 -5.79 -13.08
C ARG A 74 -11.52 -4.76 -13.89
N LEU A 75 -11.75 -3.47 -13.67
CA LEU A 75 -11.06 -2.40 -14.39
C LEU A 75 -9.63 -2.23 -13.89
N VAL A 76 -9.43 -2.32 -12.57
CA VAL A 76 -8.13 -2.12 -11.92
C VAL A 76 -7.17 -3.27 -12.24
N LEU A 77 -7.65 -4.52 -12.21
CA LEU A 77 -6.84 -5.72 -12.48
C LEU A 77 -6.27 -5.76 -13.92
N GLN A 78 -6.87 -5.03 -14.85
CA GLN A 78 -6.41 -4.93 -16.24
C GLN A 78 -5.37 -3.83 -16.45
N LYS A 79 -5.03 -3.05 -15.41
CA LYS A 79 -4.08 -1.93 -15.53
C LYS A 79 -2.66 -2.36 -15.26
N LEU A 80 -1.74 -1.74 -15.97
CA LEU A 80 -0.30 -1.85 -15.72
C LEU A 80 0.08 -1.37 -14.32
N SER A 81 -0.71 -0.47 -13.73
CA SER A 81 -0.51 -0.01 -12.35
C SER A 81 -0.69 -1.14 -11.34
N PHE A 82 -1.54 -2.15 -11.62
CA PHE A 82 -1.64 -3.36 -10.80
C PHE A 82 -0.38 -4.23 -10.92
N GLU A 83 0.20 -4.39 -12.12
CA GLU A 83 1.45 -5.14 -12.32
C GLU A 83 2.65 -4.52 -11.59
N ASN A 84 2.59 -3.22 -11.29
CA ASN A 84 3.63 -2.48 -10.57
C ASN A 84 3.50 -2.55 -9.04
N LEU A 85 2.44 -3.18 -8.51
CA LEU A 85 2.25 -3.31 -7.08
C LEU A 85 3.30 -4.22 -6.43
N SER A 86 3.63 -3.92 -5.18
CA SER A 86 4.40 -4.81 -4.31
C SER A 86 3.63 -6.10 -3.97
N SER A 87 4.35 -7.18 -3.67
CA SER A 87 3.75 -8.47 -3.30
C SER A 87 2.78 -8.36 -2.12
N TYR A 88 3.14 -7.55 -1.13
CA TYR A 88 2.31 -7.26 0.03
C TYR A 88 0.98 -6.59 -0.34
N CYS A 89 1.02 -5.59 -1.23
CA CYS A 89 -0.19 -4.90 -1.69
C CYS A 89 -1.12 -5.83 -2.49
N VAL A 90 -0.54 -6.68 -3.35
CA VAL A 90 -1.29 -7.66 -4.13
C VAL A 90 -1.96 -8.69 -3.22
N GLU A 91 -1.26 -9.19 -2.20
CA GLU A 91 -1.81 -10.11 -1.21
C GLU A 91 -3.02 -9.50 -0.47
N LEU A 92 -2.94 -8.22 -0.08
CA LEU A 92 -4.04 -7.51 0.57
C LEU A 92 -5.28 -7.38 -0.32
N ILE A 93 -5.10 -7.13 -1.62
CA ILE A 93 -6.18 -7.02 -2.60
C ILE A 93 -6.83 -8.39 -2.84
N ILE A 94 -6.05 -9.44 -3.04
CA ILE A 94 -6.57 -10.80 -3.30
C ILE A 94 -7.30 -11.36 -2.07
N LYS A 95 -6.89 -10.99 -0.85
CA LYS A 95 -7.56 -11.38 0.39
C LYS A 95 -8.95 -10.75 0.58
N GLN A 96 -9.35 -9.78 -0.25
CA GLN A 96 -10.67 -9.19 -0.17
C GLN A 96 -11.74 -10.13 -0.74
N ASN A 97 -12.71 -10.48 0.09
CA ASN A 97 -13.82 -11.37 -0.30
C ASN A 97 -14.84 -10.70 -1.24
N GLU A 98 -14.86 -9.37 -1.33
CA GLU A 98 -15.90 -8.61 -2.04
C GLU A 98 -15.43 -8.05 -3.38
N LEU A 99 -14.27 -8.49 -3.89
CA LEU A 99 -13.69 -7.97 -5.13
C LEU A 99 -14.64 -8.20 -6.31
N CYS A 100 -15.11 -7.10 -6.93
CA CYS A 100 -16.01 -7.09 -8.09
C CYS A 100 -15.24 -7.45 -9.38
N ALA A 101 -14.73 -8.67 -9.43
CA ALA A 101 -14.08 -9.30 -10.57
C ALA A 101 -14.38 -10.80 -10.53
N LYS A 102 -14.38 -11.46 -11.68
CA LYS A 102 -14.50 -12.92 -11.69
C LYS A 102 -13.19 -13.55 -11.25
N GLU A 103 -13.27 -14.74 -10.65
CA GLU A 103 -12.08 -15.50 -10.23
C GLU A 103 -11.11 -15.75 -11.41
N GLU A 104 -11.63 -15.95 -12.63
CA GLU A 104 -10.81 -16.06 -13.85
C GLU A 104 -10.01 -14.78 -14.15
N GLU A 105 -10.60 -13.61 -13.93
CA GLU A 105 -9.97 -12.30 -14.18
C GLU A 105 -8.91 -12.02 -13.11
N VAL A 106 -9.20 -12.34 -11.85
CA VAL A 106 -8.25 -12.25 -10.74
C VAL A 106 -7.06 -13.18 -10.98
N TYR A 107 -7.32 -14.43 -11.36
CA TYR A 107 -6.26 -15.40 -11.60
C TYR A 107 -5.30 -14.96 -12.72
N GLU A 108 -5.83 -14.52 -13.86
CA GLU A 108 -5.00 -14.06 -14.97
C GLU A 108 -4.22 -12.77 -14.62
N ALA A 109 -4.84 -11.84 -13.90
CA ALA A 109 -4.15 -10.62 -13.45
C ALA A 109 -3.00 -10.94 -12.48
N VAL A 110 -3.23 -11.83 -11.52
CA VAL A 110 -2.22 -12.26 -10.54
C VAL A 110 -1.08 -13.04 -11.21
N LYS A 111 -1.41 -13.88 -12.19
CA LYS A 111 -0.43 -14.59 -13.01
C LYS A 111 0.43 -13.62 -13.84
N GLY A 112 -0.18 -12.62 -14.45
CA GLY A 112 0.53 -11.53 -15.15
C GLY A 112 1.47 -10.77 -14.21
N TRP A 113 0.96 -10.35 -13.04
CA TRP A 113 1.77 -9.73 -12.00
C TRP A 113 2.95 -10.61 -11.56
N ALA A 114 2.74 -11.90 -11.30
CA ALA A 114 3.78 -12.81 -10.86
C ALA A 114 4.86 -13.04 -11.93
N GLN A 115 4.49 -13.02 -13.22
CA GLN A 115 5.44 -13.05 -14.33
C GLN A 115 6.28 -11.77 -14.38
N SER A 116 5.65 -10.61 -14.29
CA SER A 116 6.32 -9.30 -14.25
C SER A 116 7.26 -9.19 -13.05
N GLU A 117 6.85 -9.67 -11.88
CA GLU A 117 7.67 -9.68 -10.66
C GLU A 117 8.85 -10.67 -10.76
N CYS A 118 8.65 -11.84 -11.36
CA CYS A 118 9.74 -12.77 -11.66
C CYS A 118 10.78 -12.14 -12.61
N ALA A 119 10.32 -11.43 -13.64
CA ALA A 119 11.20 -10.70 -14.56
C ALA A 119 11.99 -9.60 -13.83
N ARG A 120 11.36 -8.82 -12.95
CA ARG A 120 12.04 -7.81 -12.11
C ARG A 120 13.13 -8.42 -11.23
N ARG A 121 12.92 -9.63 -10.73
CA ARG A 121 13.87 -10.34 -9.85
C ARG A 121 14.90 -11.17 -10.62
N ASN A 122 14.91 -11.14 -11.96
CA ASN A 122 15.73 -12.01 -12.82
C ASN A 122 15.56 -13.51 -12.54
N ILE A 123 14.34 -13.93 -12.16
CA ILE A 123 13.99 -15.31 -11.86
C ILE A 123 13.15 -15.85 -13.02
N THR A 124 13.39 -17.09 -13.44
CA THR A 124 12.57 -17.74 -14.46
C THR A 124 11.11 -17.85 -13.98
N PRO A 125 10.13 -17.31 -14.71
CA PRO A 125 8.72 -17.41 -14.36
C PRO A 125 8.24 -18.85 -14.57
N CYS A 126 8.39 -19.67 -13.53
CA CYS A 126 7.83 -21.02 -13.49
C CYS A 126 6.72 -21.08 -12.43
N ALA A 127 5.80 -22.03 -12.56
CA ALA A 127 4.65 -22.17 -11.65
C ALA A 127 5.07 -22.22 -10.16
N HIS A 128 6.24 -22.81 -9.88
CA HIS A 128 6.83 -22.85 -8.54
C HIS A 128 7.29 -21.48 -8.04
N ASN A 129 7.95 -20.69 -8.89
CA ASN A 129 8.45 -19.37 -8.51
C ASN A 129 7.32 -18.35 -8.41
N MET A 130 6.32 -18.42 -9.30
CA MET A 130 5.13 -17.59 -9.22
C MET A 130 4.34 -17.86 -7.93
N ARG A 131 4.24 -19.14 -7.51
CA ARG A 131 3.59 -19.51 -6.24
C ARG A 131 4.39 -19.11 -4.99
N LYS A 132 5.69 -18.82 -5.12
CA LYS A 132 6.52 -18.27 -4.03
C LYS A 132 6.44 -16.75 -3.91
N MET A 133 5.89 -16.06 -4.91
CA MET A 133 5.70 -14.60 -4.89
C MET A 133 4.36 -14.18 -4.27
N LEU A 134 3.43 -15.14 -4.15
CA LEU A 134 2.15 -15.06 -3.43
C LEU A 134 2.29 -15.64 -2.03
#